data_AF-M4EC55-F1
#
_entry.id   AF-M4EC55-F1
#
_cell.length_a   1.000
_cell.length_b   1.000
_cell.length_c   1.000
_cell.angle_alpha   90.00
_cell.angle_beta   90.00
_cell.angle_gamma   90.00
#
_symmetry.space_group_name_H-M   'P 1'
#
loop_
_entity.id
_entity.type
_entity.pdbx_description
1 polymer ?
#
loop_
_entity_poly.entity_id
_entity_poly.type
_entity_poly.pdbx_seq_one_letter_code
_entity_poly.pdbx_strand_id
1 'polypeptide(L)'
;MASPKSPTRPTQQNPEPSFHDFLPAMAGKLGGEGLIGELCNGFELLMDRGKGVFTFESLRRNAAAVLGLGDLTDEDVRSMIKEGDFDCDGALNQMEFCVLMFRLSPDLMDASRCLVTEAIEEEYGRMSEPPLFSLVTLPEDVLSKMSAPPKSDAPLITPNDLAEADGFVFAFPTRFGMMAAQFKAFLDSTGGLWRTQQLAGKPAAGIFYSTGSQGGGQETTALTAITQLVHHVMIFVPMGYTFGAGMFEMEKVKGGIPYGAGTFAGDGSRQPTEVGIGVGASIPPGEVHCRH
;
A
#
# COMPACT_ATOMS: atom_id res chain seq x y z
N MET A 1 12.52 57.48 19.87
CA MET A 1 11.13 57.47 19.37
C MET A 1 10.67 56.02 19.40
N ALA A 2 9.87 55.63 20.39
CA ALA A 2 9.31 54.29 20.51
C ALA A 2 7.79 54.39 20.31
N SER A 3 7.27 53.72 19.28
CA SER A 3 5.83 53.64 19.02
C SER A 3 5.16 52.65 19.99
N PRO A 4 3.93 52.91 20.45
CA PRO A 4 3.22 51.98 21.33
C PRO A 4 2.57 50.86 20.52
N LYS A 5 2.69 49.62 21.02
CA LYS A 5 1.99 48.44 20.50
C LYS A 5 0.51 48.52 20.88
N SER A 6 -0.38 48.32 19.91
CA SER A 6 -1.82 48.13 20.10
C SER A 6 -2.12 46.74 20.71
N PRO A 7 -3.20 46.59 21.50
CA PRO A 7 -3.57 45.30 22.08
C PRO A 7 -4.32 44.44 21.06
N THR A 8 -3.78 43.26 20.76
CA THR A 8 -4.45 42.21 19.97
C THR A 8 -5.61 41.61 20.76
N ARG A 9 -6.81 41.69 20.19
CA ARG A 9 -8.05 41.05 20.67
C ARG A 9 -7.89 39.52 20.60
N PRO A 10 -8.32 38.75 21.62
CA PRO A 10 -8.29 37.29 21.55
C PRO A 10 -9.31 36.80 20.52
N THR A 11 -8.83 36.04 19.53
CA THR A 11 -9.63 35.30 18.56
C THR A 11 -10.42 34.24 19.33
N GLN A 12 -11.74 34.36 19.34
CA GLN A 12 -12.62 33.28 19.78
C GLN A 12 -12.44 32.12 18.80
N GLN A 13 -11.87 31.01 19.27
CA GLN A 13 -11.92 29.74 18.58
C GLN A 13 -13.38 29.27 18.59
N ASN A 14 -14.00 29.15 17.41
CA ASN A 14 -15.25 28.41 17.28
C ASN A 14 -14.98 26.95 17.68
N PRO A 15 -15.84 26.34 18.51
CA PRO A 15 -15.73 24.92 18.82
C PRO A 15 -16.04 24.12 17.55
N GLU A 16 -15.09 23.29 17.13
CA GLU A 16 -15.30 22.26 16.10
C GLU A 16 -16.55 21.43 16.45
N PRO A 17 -17.48 21.19 15.50
CA PRO A 17 -18.62 20.31 15.75
C PRO A 17 -18.08 18.90 16.04
N SER A 18 -18.29 18.39 17.25
CA SER A 18 -17.86 17.04 17.62
C SER A 18 -18.72 16.02 16.88
N PHE A 19 -18.26 15.58 15.71
CA PHE A 19 -18.84 14.44 15.03
C PHE A 19 -18.58 13.19 15.87
N HIS A 20 -19.64 12.52 16.30
CA HIS A 20 -19.53 11.30 17.09
C HIS A 20 -19.56 10.11 16.13
N ASP A 21 -18.43 9.41 16.03
CA ASP A 21 -18.30 8.24 15.18
C ASP A 21 -18.94 7.01 15.85
N PHE A 22 -19.97 6.45 15.21
CA PHE A 22 -20.67 5.26 15.66
C PHE A 22 -20.35 4.02 14.82
N LEU A 23 -19.56 4.17 13.75
CA LEU A 23 -19.20 3.08 12.85
C LEU A 23 -18.46 1.94 13.58
N PRO A 24 -17.52 2.20 14.51
CA PRO A 24 -16.87 1.14 15.29
C PRO A 24 -17.86 0.34 16.15
N ALA A 25 -18.81 1.03 16.80
CA ALA A 25 -19.83 0.39 17.64
C ALA A 25 -20.80 -0.47 16.82
N MET A 26 -21.13 -0.04 15.60
CA MET A 26 -21.93 -0.82 14.65
C MET A 26 -21.15 -2.04 14.14
N ALA A 27 -19.89 -1.85 13.76
CA ALA A 27 -19.00 -2.93 13.32
C ALA A 27 -18.90 -4.05 14.37
N GLY A 28 -18.71 -3.69 15.64
CA GLY A 28 -18.61 -4.66 16.74
C GLY A 28 -19.91 -5.41 17.04
N LYS A 29 -21.08 -4.84 16.72
CA LYS A 29 -22.39 -5.48 16.96
C LYS A 29 -22.90 -6.28 15.77
N LEU A 30 -22.64 -5.81 14.55
CA LEU A 30 -23.24 -6.33 13.32
C LEU A 30 -22.25 -7.15 12.47
N GLY A 31 -20.95 -7.06 12.74
CA GLY A 31 -19.90 -7.62 11.88
C GLY A 31 -19.70 -6.81 10.60
N GLY A 32 -18.69 -7.17 9.79
CA GLY A 32 -18.32 -6.42 8.59
C GLY A 32 -19.41 -6.40 7.51
N GLU A 33 -20.01 -7.56 7.22
CA GLU A 33 -21.15 -7.69 6.29
C GLU A 33 -22.36 -6.86 6.75
N GLY A 34 -22.66 -6.88 8.05
CA GLY A 34 -23.77 -6.12 8.62
C GLY A 34 -23.52 -4.60 8.62
N LEU A 35 -22.28 -4.16 8.86
CA LEU A 35 -21.89 -2.76 8.77
C LEU A 35 -22.03 -2.25 7.32
N ILE A 36 -21.54 -3.00 6.33
CA ILE A 36 -21.69 -2.63 4.92
C ILE A 36 -23.17 -2.57 4.54
N GLY A 37 -23.98 -3.52 5.03
CA GLY A 37 -25.43 -3.48 4.85
C GLY A 37 -26.08 -2.20 5.38
N GLU A 38 -25.72 -1.75 6.59
CA GLU A 38 -26.25 -0.51 7.16
C GLU A 38 -25.76 0.74 6.41
N LEU A 39 -24.52 0.75 5.93
CA LEU A 39 -24.02 1.82 5.07
C LEU A 39 -24.79 1.89 3.74
N CYS A 40 -25.04 0.74 3.12
CA CYS A 40 -25.87 0.65 1.91
C CYS A 40 -27.30 1.15 2.16
N ASN A 41 -27.91 0.80 3.30
CA ASN A 41 -29.22 1.30 3.69
C ASN A 41 -29.21 2.83 3.89
N GLY A 42 -28.16 3.36 4.54
CA GLY A 42 -27.93 4.80 4.68
C GLY A 42 -27.78 5.51 3.34
N PHE A 43 -27.11 4.87 2.38
CA PHE A 43 -27.00 5.36 1.01
C PHE A 43 -28.37 5.44 0.34
N GLU A 44 -29.18 4.39 0.42
CA GLU A 44 -30.53 4.39 -0.20
C GLU A 44 -31.46 5.50 0.33
N LEU A 45 -31.25 5.95 1.56
CA LEU A 45 -32.01 7.04 2.17
C LEU A 45 -31.63 8.43 1.62
N LEU A 46 -30.38 8.61 1.19
CA LEU A 46 -29.83 9.92 0.82
C LEU A 46 -29.69 10.11 -0.70
N MET A 47 -29.75 9.04 -1.47
CA MET A 47 -29.57 9.08 -2.93
C MET A 47 -30.74 9.67 -3.71
N ASP A 48 -30.43 10.10 -4.93
CA ASP A 48 -31.42 10.36 -5.96
C ASP A 48 -31.92 9.01 -6.53
N ARG A 49 -33.18 8.66 -6.24
CA ARG A 49 -33.81 7.42 -6.72
C ARG A 49 -33.92 7.33 -8.24
N GLY A 50 -33.93 8.45 -8.95
CA GLY A 50 -33.97 8.47 -10.41
C GLY A 50 -32.59 8.23 -11.05
N LYS A 51 -31.51 8.53 -10.34
CA LYS A 51 -30.13 8.48 -10.87
C LYS A 51 -29.25 7.40 -10.26
N GLY A 52 -29.59 6.85 -9.10
CA GLY A 52 -28.76 5.82 -8.47
C GLY A 52 -27.61 6.36 -7.61
N VAL A 53 -27.47 7.69 -7.47
CA VAL A 53 -26.28 8.35 -6.92
C VAL A 53 -26.63 9.50 -5.98
N PHE A 54 -25.67 9.93 -5.17
CA PHE A 54 -25.77 11.18 -4.41
C PHE A 54 -25.45 12.36 -5.30
N THR A 55 -26.42 13.23 -5.48
CA THR A 55 -26.22 14.51 -6.14
C THR A 55 -26.29 15.62 -5.10
N PHE A 56 -25.76 16.79 -5.46
CA PHE A 56 -25.87 17.99 -4.64
C PHE A 56 -27.32 18.25 -4.16
N GLU A 57 -28.29 18.13 -5.08
CA GLU A 57 -29.70 18.34 -4.76
C GLU A 57 -30.29 17.23 -3.87
N SER A 58 -29.94 15.97 -4.12
CA SER A 58 -30.45 14.86 -3.30
C SER A 58 -29.88 14.91 -1.89
N LEU A 59 -28.57 15.16 -1.74
CA LEU A 59 -27.90 15.24 -0.46
C LEU A 59 -28.43 16.43 0.34
N ARG A 60 -28.54 17.63 -0.26
CA ARG A 60 -29.09 18.82 0.41
C ARG A 60 -30.52 18.58 0.90
N ARG A 61 -31.39 18.05 0.03
CA ARG A 61 -32.80 17.81 0.37
C ARG A 61 -32.95 16.71 1.41
N ASN A 62 -32.25 15.58 1.22
CA ASN A 62 -32.44 14.38 2.04
C ASN A 62 -31.67 14.49 3.37
N ALA A 63 -30.52 15.17 3.44
CA ALA A 63 -29.84 15.43 4.71
C ALA A 63 -30.69 16.32 5.64
N ALA A 64 -31.32 17.37 5.11
CA ALA A 64 -32.23 18.21 5.88
C ALA A 64 -33.50 17.44 6.30
N ALA A 65 -34.08 16.63 5.41
CA ALA A 65 -35.35 15.95 5.65
C ALA A 65 -35.25 14.65 6.47
N VAL A 66 -34.15 13.90 6.34
CA VAL A 66 -33.99 12.55 6.90
C VAL A 66 -33.05 12.55 8.11
N LEU A 67 -31.97 13.33 8.06
CA LEU A 67 -30.96 13.37 9.13
C LEU A 67 -31.16 14.54 10.10
N GLY A 68 -32.08 15.46 9.79
CA GLY A 68 -32.32 16.66 10.61
C GLY A 68 -31.16 17.67 10.57
N LEU A 69 -30.27 17.55 9.58
CA LEU A 69 -29.10 18.43 9.39
C LEU A 69 -29.49 19.67 8.57
N GLY A 70 -30.48 20.42 9.05
CA GLY A 70 -31.04 21.58 8.34
C GLY A 70 -30.11 22.79 8.22
N ASP A 71 -28.99 22.77 8.94
CA ASP A 71 -28.05 23.89 9.05
C ASP A 71 -26.86 23.78 8.09
N LEU A 72 -26.81 22.72 7.26
CA LEU A 72 -25.75 22.52 6.27
C LEU A 72 -25.85 23.57 5.15
N THR A 73 -24.76 24.30 4.93
CA THR A 73 -24.69 25.28 3.85
C THR A 73 -24.49 24.60 2.50
N ASP A 74 -24.81 25.30 1.40
CA ASP A 74 -24.51 24.83 0.05
C ASP A 74 -23.01 24.58 -0.16
N GLU A 75 -22.13 25.23 0.62
CA GLU A 75 -20.68 24.99 0.59
C GLU A 75 -20.31 23.67 1.27
N ASP A 76 -20.92 23.37 2.42
CA ASP A 76 -20.70 22.11 3.15
C ASP A 76 -21.10 20.90 2.30
N VAL A 77 -22.27 20.95 1.66
CA VAL A 77 -22.77 19.87 0.79
C VAL A 77 -21.85 19.66 -0.42
N ARG A 78 -21.30 20.73 -1.00
CA ARG A 78 -20.32 20.62 -2.10
C ARG A 78 -19.00 20.04 -1.62
N SER A 79 -18.53 20.44 -0.44
CA SER A 79 -17.32 19.90 0.17
C SER A 79 -17.46 18.40 0.42
N MET A 80 -18.60 17.96 0.93
CA MET A 80 -18.89 16.53 1.18
C MET A 80 -18.86 15.69 -0.10
N ILE A 81 -19.45 16.20 -1.19
CA ILE A 81 -19.39 15.50 -2.49
C ILE A 81 -17.96 15.47 -3.00
N LYS A 82 -17.26 16.61 -2.98
CA LYS A 82 -15.88 16.70 -3.46
C LYS A 82 -14.92 15.78 -2.70
N GLU A 83 -15.15 15.55 -1.41
CA GLU A 83 -14.30 14.67 -0.60
C GLU A 83 -14.47 13.18 -0.94
N GLY A 84 -15.66 12.77 -1.38
CA GLY A 84 -15.95 11.38 -1.73
C GLY A 84 -15.90 11.04 -3.22
N ASP A 85 -15.97 12.04 -4.10
CA ASP A 85 -16.09 11.89 -5.55
C ASP A 85 -14.70 11.58 -6.12
N PHE A 86 -14.38 10.29 -6.23
CA PHE A 86 -13.04 9.82 -6.61
C PHE A 86 -12.85 9.79 -8.12
N ASP A 87 -13.92 9.58 -8.88
CA ASP A 87 -13.88 9.58 -10.34
C ASP A 87 -14.19 10.96 -10.97
N CYS A 88 -14.53 11.95 -10.14
CA CYS A 88 -14.79 13.34 -10.50
C CYS A 88 -16.02 13.50 -11.42
N ASP A 89 -17.02 12.64 -11.30
CA ASP A 89 -18.27 12.71 -12.07
C ASP A 89 -19.29 13.73 -11.50
N GLY A 90 -18.99 14.31 -10.34
CA GLY A 90 -19.82 15.30 -9.66
C GLY A 90 -20.95 14.70 -8.81
N ALA A 91 -20.93 13.39 -8.58
CA ALA A 91 -21.85 12.66 -7.74
C ALA A 91 -21.09 11.68 -6.81
N LEU A 92 -21.79 11.02 -5.89
CA LEU A 92 -21.23 9.87 -5.15
C LEU A 92 -22.04 8.63 -5.44
N ASN A 93 -21.38 7.60 -5.94
CA ASN A 93 -21.98 6.28 -6.02
C ASN A 93 -21.88 5.53 -4.67
N GLN A 94 -22.53 4.37 -4.57
CA GLN A 94 -22.61 3.61 -3.33
C GLN A 94 -21.23 3.18 -2.79
N MET A 95 -20.29 2.86 -3.70
CA MET A 95 -18.93 2.46 -3.33
C MET A 95 -18.15 3.65 -2.77
N GLU A 96 -18.20 4.78 -3.45
CA GLU A 96 -17.54 6.02 -3.03
C GLU A 96 -18.05 6.48 -1.67
N PHE A 97 -19.36 6.41 -1.45
CA PHE A 97 -19.97 6.70 -0.16
C PHE A 97 -19.46 5.75 0.94
N CYS A 98 -19.47 4.43 0.71
CA CYS A 98 -19.00 3.47 1.70
C CYS A 98 -17.52 3.70 2.03
N VAL A 99 -16.68 3.88 1.01
CA VAL A 99 -15.24 4.16 1.19
C VAL A 99 -15.02 5.46 1.96
N LEU A 100 -15.77 6.52 1.65
CA LEU A 100 -15.72 7.78 2.37
C LEU A 100 -16.08 7.58 3.85
N MET A 101 -17.15 6.84 4.16
CA MET A 101 -17.57 6.56 5.54
C MET A 101 -16.50 5.76 6.31
N PHE A 102 -15.87 4.77 5.68
CA PHE A 102 -14.75 4.04 6.29
C PHE A 102 -13.52 4.94 6.53
N ARG A 103 -13.20 5.86 5.61
CA ARG A 103 -12.05 6.77 5.74
C ARG A 103 -12.24 7.85 6.79
N LEU A 104 -13.48 8.30 6.98
CA LEU A 104 -13.83 9.31 7.97
C LEU A 104 -13.95 8.74 9.39
N SER A 105 -13.87 7.42 9.56
CA SER A 105 -13.83 6.75 10.87
C SER A 105 -12.37 6.46 11.25
N PRO A 106 -11.76 7.26 12.14
CA PRO A 106 -10.37 7.05 12.56
C PRO A 106 -10.19 5.68 13.22
N ASP A 107 -11.16 5.28 14.06
CA ASP A 107 -11.13 4.01 14.78
C ASP A 107 -11.27 2.80 13.84
N LEU A 108 -12.09 2.86 12.78
CA LEU A 108 -12.14 1.78 11.78
C LEU A 108 -10.90 1.74 10.90
N MET A 109 -10.35 2.90 10.54
CA MET A 109 -9.08 2.97 9.82
C MET A 109 -7.93 2.42 10.66
N ASP A 110 -7.86 2.76 11.94
CA ASP A 110 -6.86 2.27 12.89
C ASP A 110 -7.08 0.80 13.20
N ALA A 111 -8.32 0.31 13.35
CA ALA A 111 -8.60 -1.11 13.51
C ALA A 111 -8.29 -1.92 12.25
N SER A 112 -8.55 -1.39 11.05
CA SER A 112 -8.18 -2.03 9.79
C SER A 112 -6.66 -2.09 9.63
N ARG A 113 -5.96 -1.01 9.99
CA ARG A 113 -4.49 -0.99 10.06
C ARG A 113 -3.96 -1.94 11.12
N CYS A 114 -4.57 -1.99 12.29
CA CYS A 114 -4.21 -2.89 13.38
C CYS A 114 -4.44 -4.33 12.97
N LEU A 115 -5.55 -4.68 12.33
CA LEU A 115 -5.79 -6.04 11.82
C LEU A 115 -4.83 -6.42 10.70
N VAL A 116 -4.48 -5.49 9.80
CA VAL A 116 -3.43 -5.74 8.79
C VAL A 116 -2.07 -5.87 9.47
N THR A 117 -1.79 -5.07 10.50
CA THR A 117 -0.52 -5.07 11.22
C THR A 117 -0.40 -6.27 12.14
N GLU A 118 -1.46 -6.68 12.83
CA GLU A 118 -1.62 -7.90 13.62
C GLU A 118 -1.63 -9.11 12.70
N ALA A 119 -2.27 -9.07 11.53
CA ALA A 119 -2.10 -10.13 10.54
C ALA A 119 -0.66 -10.17 10.01
N ILE A 120 0.04 -9.05 9.93
CA ILE A 120 1.47 -9.02 9.59
C ILE A 120 2.32 -9.51 10.77
N GLU A 121 2.02 -9.13 12.01
CA GLU A 121 2.78 -9.34 13.25
C GLU A 121 2.50 -10.70 13.90
N GLU A 122 1.30 -11.26 13.77
CA GLU A 122 0.92 -12.61 14.15
C GLU A 122 1.49 -13.62 13.13
N GLU A 123 1.72 -13.17 11.89
CA GLU A 123 2.51 -13.89 10.89
C GLU A 123 4.02 -13.70 11.08
N TYR A 124 4.49 -12.53 11.53
CA TYR A 124 5.89 -12.28 11.90
C TYR A 124 6.27 -12.94 13.24
N GLY A 125 5.33 -13.03 14.18
CA GLY A 125 5.51 -13.60 15.52
C GLY A 125 5.51 -15.13 15.52
N ARG A 126 4.99 -15.75 14.45
CA ARG A 126 5.12 -17.19 14.17
C ARG A 126 6.40 -17.54 13.36
N MET A 127 7.36 -16.60 13.23
CA MET A 127 8.65 -16.84 12.57
C MET A 127 9.48 -17.92 13.28
N SER A 128 9.51 -19.12 12.71
CA SER A 128 10.81 -19.69 12.35
C SER A 128 11.26 -19.03 11.05
N GLU A 129 12.54 -18.65 10.92
CA GLU A 129 13.08 -17.96 9.74
C GLU A 129 12.49 -18.53 8.42
N PRO A 130 11.69 -17.76 7.68
CA PRO A 130 11.10 -18.25 6.45
C PRO A 130 12.19 -18.63 5.43
N PRO A 131 12.01 -19.70 4.66
CA PRO A 131 13.11 -20.30 3.89
C PRO A 131 13.62 -19.31 2.83
N LEU A 132 14.91 -18.99 2.93
CA LEU A 132 15.65 -18.20 1.96
C LEU A 132 15.97 -19.07 0.75
N PHE A 133 15.62 -18.63 -0.46
CA PHE A 133 16.00 -19.36 -1.67
C PHE A 133 16.83 -18.51 -2.62
N SER A 134 17.90 -19.10 -3.14
CA SER A 134 18.77 -18.47 -4.14
C SER A 134 18.27 -18.76 -5.56
N LEU A 135 18.35 -17.75 -6.44
CA LEU A 135 18.08 -17.90 -7.87
C LEU A 135 19.38 -18.08 -8.65
N VAL A 136 19.65 -19.30 -9.13
CA VAL A 136 20.73 -19.56 -10.09
C VAL A 136 20.11 -20.08 -11.38
N THR A 137 19.82 -19.16 -12.30
CA THR A 137 19.24 -19.49 -13.61
C THR A 137 20.24 -19.31 -14.77
N LEU A 138 21.45 -18.78 -14.51
CA LEU A 138 22.46 -18.52 -15.54
C LEU A 138 23.75 -19.32 -15.28
N PRO A 139 24.48 -19.71 -16.35
CA PRO A 139 25.81 -20.33 -16.24
C PRO A 139 26.83 -19.46 -15.50
N GLU A 140 27.78 -20.10 -14.81
CA GLU A 140 28.81 -19.43 -13.98
C GLU A 140 29.66 -18.42 -14.78
N ASP A 141 29.97 -18.73 -16.04
CA ASP A 141 30.75 -17.87 -16.92
C ASP A 141 29.99 -16.59 -17.32
N VAL A 142 28.66 -16.67 -17.41
CA VAL A 142 27.78 -15.52 -17.66
C VAL A 142 27.64 -14.69 -16.39
N LEU A 143 27.44 -15.33 -15.23
CA LEU A 143 27.36 -14.67 -13.93
C LEU A 143 28.63 -13.87 -13.61
N SER A 144 29.79 -14.45 -13.88
CA SER A 144 31.09 -13.79 -13.71
C SER A 144 31.22 -12.55 -14.60
N LYS A 145 30.81 -12.63 -15.87
CA LYS A 145 30.82 -11.48 -16.80
C LYS A 145 29.84 -10.38 -16.40
N MET A 146 28.78 -10.71 -15.67
CA MET A 146 27.76 -9.78 -15.21
C MET A 146 28.10 -9.13 -13.85
N SER A 147 29.28 -9.43 -13.28
CA SER A 147 29.66 -9.05 -11.91
C SER A 147 28.57 -9.40 -10.90
N ALA A 148 27.95 -10.58 -11.06
CA ALA A 148 26.97 -11.08 -10.12
C ALA A 148 27.68 -11.50 -8.81
N PRO A 149 27.04 -11.31 -7.64
CA PRO A 149 27.58 -11.82 -6.38
C PRO A 149 27.74 -13.36 -6.44
N PRO A 150 28.69 -13.93 -5.67
CA PRO A 150 28.86 -15.37 -5.58
C PRO A 150 27.59 -16.04 -5.05
N LYS A 151 27.38 -17.30 -5.44
CA LYS A 151 26.22 -18.10 -5.02
C LYS A 151 26.10 -18.13 -3.49
N SER A 152 24.89 -17.88 -3.01
CA SER A 152 24.50 -18.08 -1.61
C SER A 152 24.36 -19.58 -1.33
N ASP A 153 24.56 -20.00 -0.07
CA ASP A 153 24.34 -21.39 0.38
C ASP A 153 22.84 -21.75 0.47
N ALA A 154 21.95 -20.79 0.20
CA ALA A 154 20.51 -20.97 0.22
C ALA A 154 20.03 -21.99 -0.84
N PRO A 155 19.00 -22.80 -0.52
CA PRO A 155 18.41 -23.76 -1.45
C PRO A 155 17.93 -23.07 -2.75
N LEU A 156 18.01 -23.80 -3.86
CA LEU A 156 17.55 -23.30 -5.15
C LEU A 156 16.03 -23.34 -5.23
N ILE A 157 15.41 -22.22 -5.60
CA ILE A 157 13.98 -22.18 -5.92
C ILE A 157 13.73 -22.59 -7.37
N THR A 158 12.74 -23.46 -7.57
CA THR A 158 12.20 -23.78 -8.88
C THR A 158 10.84 -23.10 -9.08
N PRO A 159 10.40 -22.91 -10.34
CA PRO A 159 9.09 -22.31 -10.60
C PRO A 159 7.95 -23.04 -9.88
N ASN A 160 8.00 -24.37 -9.78
CA ASN A 160 6.93 -25.15 -9.15
C ASN A 160 6.80 -24.85 -7.64
N ASP A 161 7.88 -24.48 -6.97
CA ASP A 161 7.84 -24.16 -5.54
C ASP A 161 7.02 -22.89 -5.26
N LEU A 162 6.83 -22.01 -6.27
CA LEU A 162 5.92 -20.86 -6.15
C LEU A 162 4.45 -21.27 -6.01
N ALA A 163 4.07 -22.41 -6.59
CA ALA A 163 2.68 -22.89 -6.52
C ALA A 163 2.27 -23.30 -5.11
N GLU A 164 3.23 -23.75 -4.30
CA GLU A 164 3.01 -24.18 -2.93
C GLU A 164 3.10 -23.02 -1.92
N ALA A 165 3.47 -21.81 -2.37
CA ALA A 165 3.67 -20.69 -1.47
C ALA A 165 2.40 -19.87 -1.25
N ASP A 166 2.09 -19.42 -0.04
CA ASP A 166 0.95 -18.55 0.26
C ASP A 166 1.22 -17.09 -0.08
N GLY A 167 2.48 -16.68 -0.11
CA GLY A 167 2.88 -15.31 -0.39
C GLY A 167 4.37 -15.17 -0.65
N PHE A 168 4.75 -14.00 -1.17
CA PHE A 168 6.09 -13.78 -1.73
C PHE A 168 6.71 -12.46 -1.28
N VAL A 169 8.02 -12.51 -1.07
CA VAL A 169 8.87 -11.32 -1.06
C VAL A 169 9.95 -11.50 -2.13
N PHE A 170 10.07 -10.51 -3.02
CA PHE A 170 10.99 -10.58 -4.16
C PHE A 170 12.13 -9.60 -3.99
N ALA A 171 13.38 -10.10 -3.98
CA ALA A 171 14.57 -9.26 -3.79
C ALA A 171 15.57 -9.40 -4.95
N PHE A 172 15.87 -8.30 -5.65
CA PHE A 172 16.80 -8.33 -6.78
C PHE A 172 17.58 -7.04 -6.96
N PRO A 173 18.85 -7.10 -7.42
CA PRO A 173 19.58 -5.90 -7.76
C PRO A 173 19.02 -5.25 -9.03
N THR A 174 19.07 -3.93 -9.11
CA THR A 174 18.70 -3.22 -10.34
C THR A 174 19.73 -3.50 -11.43
N ARG A 175 19.23 -3.61 -12.66
CA ARG A 175 19.99 -3.53 -13.89
C ARG A 175 19.28 -2.54 -14.81
N PHE A 176 19.81 -1.32 -14.87
CA PHE A 176 19.31 -0.24 -15.72
C PHE A 176 17.80 0.07 -15.53
N GLY A 177 17.32 0.07 -14.28
CA GLY A 177 15.91 0.36 -13.99
C GLY A 177 14.96 -0.82 -14.18
N MET A 178 15.52 -2.03 -14.34
CA MET A 178 14.80 -3.30 -14.42
C MET A 178 15.34 -4.28 -13.38
N MET A 179 14.62 -5.38 -13.16
CA MET A 179 15.14 -6.54 -12.44
C MET A 179 16.36 -7.16 -13.14
N ALA A 180 17.21 -7.85 -12.38
CA ALA A 180 18.34 -8.59 -12.94
C ALA A 180 17.89 -9.71 -13.89
N ALA A 181 18.71 -10.03 -14.90
CA ALA A 181 18.36 -11.01 -15.94
C ALA A 181 18.08 -12.41 -15.36
N GLN A 182 18.77 -12.80 -14.29
CA GLN A 182 18.55 -14.06 -13.58
C GLN A 182 17.12 -14.16 -13.07
N PHE A 183 16.63 -13.08 -12.47
CA PHE A 183 15.29 -12.98 -11.92
C PHE A 183 14.24 -12.95 -13.03
N LYS A 184 14.52 -12.20 -14.10
CA LYS A 184 13.64 -12.16 -15.27
C LYS A 184 13.52 -13.55 -15.93
N ALA A 185 14.63 -14.26 -16.08
CA ALA A 185 14.65 -15.62 -16.63
C ALA A 185 13.85 -16.60 -15.76
N PHE A 186 13.94 -16.48 -14.44
CA PHE A 186 13.11 -17.26 -13.52
C PHE A 186 11.63 -16.98 -13.72
N LEU A 187 11.20 -15.72 -13.72
CA LEU A 187 9.80 -15.38 -13.98
C LEU A 187 9.35 -15.80 -15.39
N ASP A 188 10.20 -15.72 -16.40
CA ASP A 188 9.87 -16.19 -17.76
C ASP A 188 9.65 -17.71 -17.82
N SER A 189 10.28 -18.47 -16.91
CA SER A 189 10.05 -19.92 -16.80
C SER A 189 8.73 -20.30 -16.10
N THR A 190 7.99 -19.33 -15.56
CA THR A 190 6.69 -19.55 -14.88
C THR A 190 5.48 -19.60 -15.82
N GLY A 191 5.68 -19.64 -17.14
CA GLY A 191 4.58 -19.67 -18.12
C GLY A 191 3.59 -20.84 -17.95
N GLY A 192 4.05 -21.96 -17.38
CA GLY A 192 3.18 -23.07 -16.97
C GLY A 192 2.21 -22.68 -15.85
N LEU A 193 2.73 -22.07 -14.78
CA LEU A 193 1.94 -21.59 -13.64
C LEU A 193 0.95 -20.51 -14.05
N TRP A 194 1.39 -19.59 -14.90
CA TRP A 194 0.55 -18.54 -15.48
C TRP A 194 -0.65 -19.14 -16.21
N ARG A 195 -0.43 -20.16 -17.07
CA ARG A 195 -1.52 -20.78 -17.83
C ARG A 195 -2.58 -21.40 -16.92
N THR A 196 -2.16 -21.96 -15.79
CA THR A 196 -3.03 -22.58 -14.79
C THR A 196 -3.51 -21.61 -13.70
N GLN A 197 -3.10 -20.34 -13.76
CA GLN A 197 -3.43 -19.30 -12.78
C GLN A 197 -3.06 -19.67 -11.34
N GLN A 198 -1.98 -20.44 -11.14
CA GLN A 198 -1.60 -20.96 -9.82
C GLN A 198 -1.08 -19.89 -8.84
N LEU A 199 -0.71 -18.71 -9.35
CA LEU A 199 -0.26 -17.58 -8.53
C LEU A 199 -1.34 -16.51 -8.34
N ALA A 200 -2.53 -16.71 -8.91
CA ALA A 200 -3.61 -15.74 -8.85
C ALA A 200 -4.11 -15.57 -7.40
N GLY A 201 -4.29 -14.31 -6.99
CA GLY A 201 -4.76 -13.94 -5.64
C GLY A 201 -3.68 -14.02 -4.56
N LYS A 202 -2.49 -14.56 -4.85
CA LYS A 202 -1.43 -14.67 -3.86
C LYS A 202 -0.76 -13.32 -3.59
N PRO A 203 -0.58 -12.91 -2.33
CA PRO A 203 0.08 -11.65 -2.00
C PRO A 203 1.58 -11.68 -2.31
N ALA A 204 2.04 -10.67 -3.06
CA ALA A 204 3.43 -10.24 -3.07
C ALA A 204 3.58 -9.14 -2.01
N ALA A 205 4.01 -9.54 -0.82
CA ALA A 205 4.12 -8.68 0.37
C ALA A 205 5.11 -7.53 0.20
N GLY A 206 6.01 -7.61 -0.79
CA GLY A 206 6.85 -6.48 -1.17
C GLY A 206 7.90 -6.81 -2.22
N ILE A 207 8.44 -5.74 -2.82
CA ILE A 207 9.60 -5.80 -3.72
C ILE A 207 10.76 -5.06 -3.05
N PHE A 208 11.91 -5.74 -3.01
CA PHE A 208 13.16 -5.24 -2.46
C PHE A 208 14.21 -5.16 -3.55
N TYR A 209 14.97 -4.07 -3.56
CA TYR A 209 16.00 -3.92 -4.57
C TYR A 209 17.18 -3.05 -4.11
N SER A 210 18.30 -3.26 -4.78
CA SER A 210 19.52 -2.50 -4.55
C SER A 210 19.92 -1.77 -5.82
N THR A 211 20.27 -0.48 -5.69
CA THR A 211 20.78 0.33 -6.80
C THR A 211 22.18 0.86 -6.53
N GLY A 212 22.93 1.15 -7.60
CA GLY A 212 24.26 1.75 -7.48
C GLY A 212 24.23 3.24 -7.15
N SER A 213 23.16 3.96 -7.51
CA SER A 213 23.06 5.41 -7.34
C SER A 213 21.66 5.88 -6.97
N GLN A 214 21.55 7.12 -6.48
CA GLN A 214 20.32 7.71 -5.94
C GLN A 214 19.17 7.75 -6.94
N GLY A 215 19.43 8.22 -8.17
CA GLY A 215 18.42 8.25 -9.24
C GLY A 215 18.43 7.01 -10.14
N GLY A 216 19.38 6.09 -9.94
CA GLY A 216 19.64 4.97 -10.83
C GLY A 216 18.66 3.83 -10.68
N GLY A 217 17.41 4.04 -11.09
CA GLY A 217 16.40 2.99 -11.15
C GLY A 217 15.71 2.67 -9.83
N GLN A 218 15.77 3.54 -8.83
CA GLN A 218 15.07 3.33 -7.55
C GLN A 218 13.56 3.17 -7.74
N GLU A 219 12.93 3.94 -8.62
CA GLU A 219 11.48 3.82 -8.87
C GLU A 219 11.16 2.83 -9.98
N THR A 220 11.89 2.93 -11.09
CA THR A 220 11.58 2.16 -12.29
C THR A 220 11.78 0.67 -12.10
N THR A 221 12.72 0.24 -11.25
CA THR A 221 12.94 -1.19 -10.95
C THR A 221 11.72 -1.83 -10.33
N ALA A 222 11.08 -1.16 -9.36
CA ALA A 222 9.84 -1.63 -8.74
C ALA A 222 8.68 -1.57 -9.74
N LEU A 223 8.50 -0.43 -10.41
CA LEU A 223 7.41 -0.23 -11.37
C LEU A 223 7.41 -1.26 -12.51
N THR A 224 8.58 -1.57 -13.03
CA THR A 224 8.72 -2.54 -14.13
C THR A 224 8.53 -3.97 -13.64
N ALA A 225 8.87 -4.27 -12.38
CA ALA A 225 8.64 -5.59 -11.78
C ALA A 225 7.16 -5.85 -11.48
N ILE A 226 6.39 -4.84 -11.07
CA ILE A 226 4.93 -4.94 -10.83
C ILE A 226 4.21 -5.53 -12.05
N THR A 227 4.67 -5.20 -13.27
CA THR A 227 4.07 -5.74 -14.50
C THR A 227 4.03 -7.28 -14.49
N GLN A 228 5.09 -7.93 -14.01
CA GLN A 228 5.14 -9.39 -13.95
C GLN A 228 4.16 -9.97 -12.93
N LEU A 229 4.00 -9.30 -11.79
CA LEU A 229 3.07 -9.70 -10.73
C LEU A 229 1.62 -9.63 -11.23
N VAL A 230 1.28 -8.54 -11.91
CA VAL A 230 -0.07 -8.32 -12.47
C VAL A 230 -0.40 -9.34 -13.55
N HIS A 231 0.56 -9.72 -14.40
CA HIS A 231 0.36 -10.78 -15.40
C HIS A 231 0.02 -12.14 -14.77
N HIS A 232 0.50 -12.40 -13.56
CA HIS A 232 0.16 -13.59 -12.75
C HIS A 232 -1.07 -13.41 -11.85
N VAL A 233 -1.71 -12.25 -11.90
CA VAL A 233 -2.88 -11.90 -11.05
C VAL A 233 -2.53 -11.96 -9.56
N MET A 234 -1.29 -11.64 -9.20
CA MET A 234 -0.85 -11.55 -7.81
C MET A 234 -1.31 -10.23 -7.18
N ILE A 235 -1.56 -10.25 -5.87
CA ILE A 235 -1.91 -9.04 -5.11
C ILE A 235 -0.62 -8.34 -4.71
N PHE A 236 -0.28 -7.23 -5.38
CA PHE A 236 0.88 -6.43 -5.00
C PHE A 236 0.56 -5.55 -3.79
N VAL A 237 1.32 -5.74 -2.71
CA VAL A 237 1.21 -4.92 -1.49
C VAL A 237 2.35 -3.90 -1.49
N PRO A 238 2.06 -2.61 -1.76
CA PRO A 238 3.08 -1.57 -1.71
C PRO A 238 3.42 -1.21 -0.27
N MET A 239 4.63 -0.70 -0.10
CA MET A 239 5.12 -0.12 1.15
C MET A 239 4.34 1.12 1.59
N GLY A 240 3.88 1.94 0.64
CA GLY A 240 3.22 3.21 0.93
C GLY A 240 4.10 4.20 1.70
N TYR A 241 3.48 5.20 2.34
CA TYR A 241 4.15 6.14 3.26
C TYR A 241 3.92 5.81 4.74
N THR A 242 3.32 4.64 5.01
CA THR A 242 2.90 4.24 6.35
C THR A 242 4.05 3.82 7.25
N PHE A 243 5.28 3.74 6.71
CA PHE A 243 6.51 3.37 7.41
C PHE A 243 7.14 4.51 8.23
N GLY A 244 6.37 5.57 8.49
CA GLY A 244 6.71 6.64 9.44
C GLY A 244 7.49 7.82 8.86
N ALA A 245 7.76 8.80 9.73
CA ALA A 245 8.45 10.05 9.39
C ALA A 245 9.83 9.85 8.73
N GLY A 246 10.45 8.68 8.97
CA GLY A 246 11.70 8.27 8.36
C GLY A 246 11.67 8.25 6.82
N MET A 247 10.50 8.13 6.17
CA MET A 247 10.38 8.25 4.70
C MET A 247 10.49 9.69 4.19
N PHE A 248 10.19 10.69 5.04
CA PHE A 248 10.29 12.12 4.70
C PHE A 248 11.63 12.76 5.07
N GLU A 249 12.52 12.04 5.76
CA GLU A 249 13.87 12.51 6.11
C GLU A 249 14.72 12.83 4.86
N MET A 250 15.20 14.07 4.74
CA MET A 250 15.99 14.52 3.58
C MET A 250 17.49 14.72 3.89
N GLU A 251 17.90 14.59 5.15
CA GLU A 251 19.26 14.89 5.59
C GLU A 251 20.27 13.79 5.23
N LYS A 252 19.80 12.54 5.15
CA LYS A 252 20.63 11.38 4.83
C LYS A 252 20.16 10.73 3.54
N VAL A 253 21.13 10.32 2.72
CA VAL A 253 20.86 9.52 1.53
C VAL A 253 20.35 8.15 1.97
N LYS A 254 19.10 7.85 1.66
CA LYS A 254 18.41 6.59 1.97
C LYS A 254 17.65 6.08 0.76
N GLY A 255 17.63 4.76 0.59
CA GLY A 255 16.81 4.12 -0.44
C GLY A 255 15.39 3.85 0.08
N GLY A 256 14.53 3.40 -0.81
CA GLY A 256 13.15 3.06 -0.49
C GLY A 256 12.16 4.15 -0.87
N ILE A 257 11.04 3.69 -1.40
CA ILE A 257 9.97 4.50 -1.98
C ILE A 257 8.63 3.79 -1.72
N PRO A 258 7.48 4.42 -2.02
CA PRO A 258 6.18 3.78 -1.79
C PRO A 258 5.95 2.45 -2.53
N TYR A 259 6.63 2.21 -3.66
CA TYR A 259 6.54 0.97 -4.43
C TYR A 259 7.35 -0.20 -3.87
N GLY A 260 8.22 0.02 -2.89
CA GLY A 260 9.07 -1.04 -2.36
C GLY A 260 10.28 -0.53 -1.59
N ALA A 261 10.90 -1.42 -0.83
CA ALA A 261 12.10 -1.07 -0.08
C ALA A 261 13.33 -1.11 -0.99
N GLY A 262 14.18 -0.09 -0.84
CA GLY A 262 15.36 0.10 -1.66
C GLY A 262 16.58 0.34 -0.80
N THR A 263 17.75 -0.11 -1.26
CA THR A 263 19.04 0.26 -0.69
C THR A 263 19.98 0.81 -1.76
N PHE A 264 20.99 1.58 -1.35
CA PHE A 264 22.07 2.01 -2.24
C PHE A 264 23.36 1.27 -1.90
N ALA A 265 23.88 0.55 -2.87
CA ALA A 265 25.16 -0.16 -2.79
C ALA A 265 26.36 0.72 -3.17
N GLY A 266 26.15 1.84 -3.88
CA GLY A 266 27.26 2.67 -4.35
C GLY A 266 28.16 1.91 -5.34
N ASP A 267 29.45 1.83 -5.01
CA ASP A 267 30.47 1.00 -5.67
C ASP A 267 30.45 -0.48 -5.22
N GLY A 268 29.49 -0.86 -4.37
CA GLY A 268 29.39 -2.17 -3.74
C GLY A 268 29.92 -2.20 -2.29
N SER A 269 30.59 -1.13 -1.83
CA SER A 269 31.11 -1.06 -0.45
C SER A 269 30.06 -0.61 0.57
N ARG A 270 28.98 0.05 0.12
CA ARG A 270 27.98 0.63 1.00
C ARG A 270 27.01 -0.43 1.51
N GLN A 271 26.90 -0.52 2.83
CA GLN A 271 25.95 -1.41 3.51
C GLN A 271 24.57 -0.74 3.65
N PRO A 272 23.48 -1.53 3.79
CA PRO A 272 22.16 -0.99 4.08
C PRO A 272 22.15 -0.14 5.36
N THR A 273 21.54 1.04 5.29
CA THR A 273 21.35 1.94 6.44
C THR A 273 20.14 1.50 7.28
N GLU A 274 20.17 1.68 8.61
CA GLU A 274 19.11 1.27 9.55
C GLU A 274 17.68 1.67 9.14
N VAL A 275 17.49 2.85 8.54
CA VAL A 275 16.19 3.30 8.02
C VAL A 275 15.66 2.42 6.87
N GLY A 276 16.54 1.76 6.12
CA GLY A 276 16.21 0.72 5.15
C GLY A 276 16.21 -0.70 5.73
N ILE A 277 16.65 -0.89 6.98
CA ILE A 277 16.72 -2.20 7.67
C ILE A 277 15.36 -2.61 8.23
N GLY A 278 14.52 -1.66 8.65
CA GLY A 278 13.20 -1.95 9.24
C GLY A 278 12.21 -2.67 8.32
N VAL A 279 12.54 -2.83 7.03
CA VAL A 279 11.62 -3.36 6.03
C VAL A 279 12.09 -4.69 5.42
N GLY A 280 13.38 -5.03 5.44
CA GLY A 280 13.85 -6.28 4.81
C GLY A 280 15.32 -6.31 4.40
N ALA A 281 16.22 -5.76 5.21
CA ALA A 281 17.66 -5.77 4.90
C ALA A 281 18.37 -7.10 5.20
N SER A 282 17.67 -8.13 5.64
CA SER A 282 18.22 -9.48 5.79
C SER A 282 18.15 -10.31 4.50
N ILE A 283 17.60 -9.79 3.40
CA ILE A 283 17.49 -10.53 2.12
C ILE A 283 18.55 -10.06 1.12
N PRO A 284 19.62 -10.84 0.90
CA PRO A 284 20.59 -10.62 -0.15
C PRO A 284 19.98 -10.38 -1.54
N PRO A 285 20.61 -9.56 -2.41
CA PRO A 285 20.14 -9.37 -3.78
C PRO A 285 20.19 -10.70 -4.57
N GLY A 286 19.08 -11.09 -5.19
CA GLY A 286 19.00 -12.31 -6.03
C GLY A 286 18.29 -13.48 -5.35
N GLU A 287 17.46 -13.20 -4.36
CA GLU A 287 16.76 -14.20 -3.57
C GLU A 287 15.24 -14.00 -3.65
N VAL A 288 14.52 -15.12 -3.58
CA VAL A 288 13.06 -15.15 -3.50
C VAL A 288 12.71 -15.80 -2.18
N HIS A 289 11.76 -15.18 -1.50
CA HIS A 289 11.27 -15.69 -0.26
C HIS A 289 9.87 -16.22 -0.45
N CYS A 290 9.68 -17.49 -0.14
CA CYS A 290 8.43 -18.21 -0.28
C CYS A 290 7.94 -18.63 1.10
N ARG A 291 6.70 -18.26 1.41
CA ARG A 291 6.01 -18.75 2.60
C ARG A 291 5.22 -20.00 2.23
N HIS A 292 5.38 -21.10 2.96
CA HIS A 292 4.47 -22.26 2.93
C HIS A 292 3.56 -22.27 4.16
#